data_AF-A0A3M7RI15-F1
#
_entry.id   AF-A0A3M7RI15-F1
#
_cell.length_a   1.000
_cell.length_b   1.000
_cell.length_c   1.000
_cell.angle_alpha   90.00
_cell.angle_beta   90.00
_cell.angle_gamma   90.00
#
_symmetry.space_group_name_H-M   'P 1'
#
loop_
_entity.id
_entity.type
_entity.pdbx_description
1 polymer ?
#
loop_
_entity_poly.entity_id
_entity_poly.type
_entity_poly.pdbx_seq_one_letter_code
_entity_poly.pdbx_strand_id
1 'polypeptide(L)'
;MSTKIALNEKFSSFVEFDEEFKIYCDNKFEIFSKAASRFVKDELSQYEYVEYKYLHWRKPEAIQSRPTGVRPIQSYHAFNCSAEIRITRKKRENNQYVNTKCNLEHVNHRQCEILVQKLQYK
;
A
#
# COMPACT_ATOMS: atom_id res chain seq x y z
N MET A 1 14.33 9.85 1.45
CA MET A 1 13.06 9.12 1.65
C MET A 1 11.99 9.79 0.81
N SER A 2 11.20 9.05 0.02
CA SER A 2 10.13 9.67 -0.79
C SER A 2 9.08 10.29 0.14
N THR A 3 8.95 11.62 0.06
CA THR A 3 8.03 12.44 0.85
C THR A 3 6.65 12.57 0.20
N LYS A 4 6.44 11.92 -0.96
CA LYS A 4 5.25 12.13 -1.81
C LYS A 4 4.02 11.33 -1.35
N ILE A 5 4.18 10.36 -0.45
CA ILE A 5 3.01 9.64 0.10
C ILE A 5 2.43 10.43 1.26
N ALA A 6 1.74 11.52 0.94
CA ALA A 6 1.10 12.43 1.88
C ALA A 6 -0.32 12.79 1.42
N LEU A 7 -1.13 13.31 2.34
CA LEU A 7 -2.47 13.80 2.02
C LEU A 7 -2.39 14.96 1.02
N ASN A 8 -3.29 14.98 0.04
CA ASN A 8 -3.39 15.97 -1.04
C ASN A 8 -2.22 15.98 -2.05
N GLU A 9 -1.24 15.07 -1.93
CA GLU A 9 -0.23 14.92 -2.98
C GLU A 9 -0.90 14.52 -4.31
N LYS A 10 -0.39 15.10 -5.40
CA LYS A 10 -0.91 14.89 -6.75
C LYS A 10 0.09 14.12 -7.60
N PHE A 11 -0.45 13.27 -8.46
CA PHE A 11 0.26 12.46 -9.43
C PHE A 11 -0.39 12.65 -10.80
N SER A 12 0.43 12.65 -11.84
CA SER A 12 -0.02 12.81 -13.22
C SER A 12 -0.71 11.55 -13.73
N SER A 13 -0.40 10.38 -13.15
CA SER A 13 -1.01 9.10 -13.49
C SER A 13 -1.11 8.16 -12.28
N PHE A 14 -1.95 7.13 -12.41
CA PHE A 14 -2.00 6.06 -11.41
C PHE A 14 -0.69 5.27 -11.34
N VAL A 15 0.01 5.10 -12.47
CA VAL A 15 1.29 4.37 -12.54
C VAL A 15 2.36 5.09 -11.73
N GLU A 16 2.45 6.41 -11.88
CA GLU A 16 3.38 7.24 -11.09
C GLU A 16 3.11 7.11 -9.58
N PHE A 17 1.84 7.14 -9.18
CA PHE A 17 1.46 6.87 -7.78
C PHE A 17 1.86 5.45 -7.35
N ASP A 18 1.59 4.42 -8.16
CA ASP A 18 1.85 3.02 -7.82
C ASP A 18 3.36 2.75 -7.64
N GLU A 19 4.21 3.38 -8.44
CA GLU A 19 5.67 3.32 -8.31
C GLU A 19 6.17 4.00 -7.02
N GLU A 20 5.74 5.24 -6.77
CA GLU A 20 6.10 5.97 -5.54
C GLU A 20 5.58 5.26 -4.28
N PHE A 21 4.38 4.67 -4.35
CA PHE A 21 3.79 3.94 -3.23
C PHE A 21 4.51 2.62 -2.95
N LYS A 22 4.98 1.91 -3.99
CA LYS A 22 5.85 0.72 -3.83
C LYS A 22 7.16 1.10 -3.16
N ILE A 23 7.82 2.17 -3.62
CA ILE A 23 9.06 2.66 -3.01
C ILE A 23 8.83 3.02 -1.53
N TYR A 24 7.71 3.66 -1.20
CA TYR A 24 7.34 3.94 0.19
C TYR A 24 7.19 2.65 1.02
N CYS A 25 6.42 1.68 0.51
CA CYS A 25 6.20 0.40 1.17
C CYS A 25 7.51 -0.35 1.41
N ASP A 26 8.39 -0.41 0.41
CA ASP A 26 9.69 -1.08 0.51
C ASP A 26 10.60 -0.41 1.53
N ASN A 27 10.68 0.93 1.53
CA ASN A 27 11.50 1.68 2.47
C ASN A 27 11.02 1.58 3.92
N LYS A 28 9.71 1.48 4.13
CA LYS A 28 9.08 1.38 5.46
C LYS A 28 8.83 -0.06 5.89
N PHE A 29 9.10 -1.03 5.01
CA PHE A 29 8.74 -2.44 5.18
C PHE A 29 7.26 -2.64 5.53
N GLU A 30 6.41 -1.86 4.87
CA GLU A 30 4.99 -1.88 5.03
C GLU A 30 4.34 -2.61 3.87
N ILE A 31 3.22 -3.28 4.14
CA ILE A 31 2.51 -4.04 3.13
C ILE A 31 1.09 -3.56 3.14
N PHE A 32 0.68 -2.98 2.03
CA PHE A 32 -0.69 -2.52 1.82
C PHE A 32 -1.36 -3.40 0.77
N SER A 33 -2.65 -3.65 0.99
CA SER A 33 -3.48 -4.43 0.08
C SER A 33 -4.62 -3.58 -0.43
N LYS A 34 -5.01 -3.77 -1.69
CA LYS A 34 -6.20 -3.10 -2.25
C LYS A 34 -7.43 -3.59 -1.51
N ALA A 35 -8.06 -2.71 -0.74
CA ALA A 35 -9.26 -2.99 0.03
C ALA A 35 -10.53 -2.66 -0.76
N ALA A 36 -10.49 -1.62 -1.59
CA ALA A 36 -11.56 -1.25 -2.50
C ALA A 36 -10.99 -0.54 -3.72
N SER A 37 -11.69 -0.63 -4.85
CA SER A 37 -11.34 0.13 -6.04
C SER A 37 -12.56 0.32 -6.93
N ARG A 38 -12.48 1.34 -7.80
CA ARG A 38 -13.46 1.55 -8.87
C ARG A 38 -12.73 1.88 -10.15
N PHE A 39 -13.03 1.14 -11.21
CA PHE A 39 -12.49 1.43 -12.54
C PHE A 39 -13.20 2.60 -13.19
N VAL A 40 -12.47 3.29 -14.07
CA VAL A 40 -13.05 4.26 -14.98
C VAL A 40 -13.85 3.51 -16.03
N LYS A 41 -15.09 3.94 -16.25
CA LYS A 41 -15.92 3.37 -17.32
C LYS A 41 -15.25 3.65 -18.66
N ASP A 42 -15.16 2.63 -19.51
CA ASP A 42 -14.64 2.70 -20.88
C ASP A 42 -13.13 2.96 -21.05
N GLU A 43 -12.35 3.05 -19.95
CA GLU A 43 -10.89 3.12 -19.96
C GLU A 43 -10.27 1.94 -19.19
N LEU A 44 -9.81 0.92 -19.93
CA LEU A 44 -9.13 -0.23 -19.33
C LEU A 44 -7.88 0.23 -18.56
N SER A 45 -7.68 -0.34 -17.37
CA SER A 45 -6.52 -0.10 -16.50
C SER A 45 -6.47 1.27 -15.80
N GLN A 46 -7.51 2.11 -15.92
CA GLN A 46 -7.63 3.34 -15.14
C GLN A 46 -8.60 3.20 -13.96
N TYR A 47 -8.26 3.84 -12.84
CA TYR A 47 -9.07 3.82 -11.63
C TYR A 47 -9.69 5.19 -11.37
N GLU A 48 -10.98 5.23 -11.04
CA GLU A 48 -11.59 6.42 -10.43
C GLU A 48 -11.07 6.59 -9.00
N TYR A 49 -10.93 5.48 -8.26
CA TYR A 49 -10.20 5.46 -7.00
C TYR A 49 -9.65 4.07 -6.70
N VAL A 50 -8.62 4.04 -5.86
CA VAL A 50 -8.15 2.82 -5.19
C VAL A 50 -7.91 3.15 -3.72
N GLU A 51 -8.43 2.30 -2.85
CA GLU A 51 -8.19 2.33 -1.42
C GLU A 51 -7.33 1.14 -1.03
N TYR A 52 -6.27 1.44 -0.30
CA TYR A 52 -5.34 0.47 0.25
C TYR A 52 -5.42 0.51 1.77
N LYS A 53 -5.43 -0.67 2.38
CA LYS A 53 -5.35 -0.84 3.83
C LYS A 53 -4.14 -1.66 4.20
N TYR A 54 -3.53 -1.31 5.33
CA TYR A 54 -2.38 -2.04 5.84
C TYR A 54 -2.73 -3.50 6.11
N LEU A 55 -1.85 -4.38 5.67
CA LEU A 55 -1.91 -5.81 5.81
C LEU A 55 -0.91 -6.20 6.89
N HIS A 56 -1.40 -6.49 8.09
CA HIS A 56 -0.54 -6.90 9.20
C HIS A 56 -0.33 -8.41 9.16
N TRP A 57 0.93 -8.83 9.11
CA TRP A 57 1.28 -10.24 9.24
C TRP A 57 1.51 -10.54 10.72
N ARG A 58 0.87 -11.59 11.24
CA ARG A 58 1.13 -12.08 12.60
C ARG A 58 2.15 -13.20 12.56
N LYS A 59 3.18 -13.04 13.40
CA LYS A 59 4.14 -14.03 13.89
C LYS A 59 5.10 -14.68 12.86
N PRO A 60 6.37 -14.97 13.26
CA PRO A 60 7.37 -15.65 12.43
C PRO A 60 6.93 -17.01 11.89
N GLU A 61 6.10 -17.75 12.62
CA GLU A 61 5.66 -19.09 12.20
C GLU A 61 4.67 -19.05 11.03
N ALA A 62 4.07 -17.89 10.75
CA ALA A 62 3.18 -17.68 9.60
C ALA A 62 3.94 -17.32 8.32
N ILE A 63 5.25 -17.57 8.25
CA ILE A 63 6.11 -17.27 7.11
C ILE A 63 6.67 -18.58 6.54
N GLN A 64 6.42 -18.83 5.26
CA GLN A 64 6.95 -19.96 4.51
C GLN A 64 8.13 -19.51 3.64
N SER A 65 9.32 -20.04 3.91
CA SER A 65 10.46 -19.93 3.01
C SER A 65 10.33 -20.93 1.86
N ARG A 66 10.41 -20.45 0.62
CA ARG A 66 10.48 -21.26 -0.60
C ARG A 66 11.77 -20.92 -1.38
N PRO A 67 12.25 -21.80 -2.26
CA PRO A 67 13.42 -21.51 -3.11
C PRO A 67 13.29 -20.17 -3.85
N THR A 68 12.06 -19.83 -4.28
CA THR A 68 11.76 -18.58 -4.99
C THR A 68 11.65 -17.34 -4.10
N GLY A 69 11.45 -17.47 -2.78
CA GLY A 69 11.07 -16.31 -1.95
C GLY A 69 10.63 -16.68 -0.54
N VAL A 70 10.64 -15.70 0.35
CA VAL A 70 9.96 -15.77 1.63
C VAL A 70 8.54 -15.23 1.44
N ARG A 71 7.51 -15.96 1.86
CA ARG A 71 6.11 -15.55 1.69
C ARG A 71 5.23 -15.91 2.89
N PRO A 72 4.16 -15.17 3.19
CA PRO A 72 3.23 -15.52 4.26
C PRO A 72 2.49 -16.84 3.99
N ILE A 73 2.17 -17.57 5.05
CA ILE A 73 1.27 -18.73 5.05
C ILE A 73 -0.19 -18.24 4.99
N GLN A 74 -0.52 -17.21 5.77
CA GLN A 74 -1.81 -16.50 5.73
C GLN A 74 -1.58 -15.03 6.03
N SER A 75 -2.05 -14.16 5.13
CA SER A 75 -2.15 -12.73 5.36
C SER A 75 -3.55 -12.37 5.87
N TYR A 76 -3.63 -11.61 6.96
CA TYR A 76 -4.88 -11.04 7.44
C TYR A 76 -4.83 -9.52 7.29
N HIS A 77 -5.98 -8.90 6.99
CA HIS A 77 -6.08 -7.47 7.26
C HIS A 77 -5.82 -7.23 8.74
N ALA A 78 -5.04 -6.20 9.03
CA ALA A 78 -4.80 -5.79 10.40
C ALA A 78 -6.12 -5.31 10.98
N PHE A 79 -6.85 -6.17 11.69
CA PHE A 79 -8.24 -5.89 12.08
C PHE A 79 -8.43 -4.59 12.89
N ASN A 80 -7.35 -4.01 13.44
CA ASN A 80 -7.37 -2.75 14.18
C ASN A 80 -6.30 -1.72 13.74
N CYS A 81 -5.70 -1.87 12.55
CA CYS A 81 -4.78 -0.85 12.05
C CYS A 81 -5.56 0.26 11.33
N SER A 82 -5.31 1.49 11.71
CA SER A 82 -5.86 2.67 11.05
C SER A 82 -5.10 3.08 9.78
N ALA A 83 -3.97 2.44 9.48
CA ALA A 83 -3.16 2.81 8.33
C ALA A 83 -3.87 2.45 7.02
N GLU A 84 -4.11 3.47 6.23
CA GLU A 84 -4.84 3.42 4.97
C GLU A 84 -4.48 4.59 4.07
N ILE A 85 -4.55 4.35 2.77
CA ILE A 85 -4.38 5.41 1.77
C ILE A 85 -5.43 5.24 0.68
N ARG A 86 -5.97 6.35 0.21
CA ARG A 86 -6.89 6.38 -0.92
C ARG A 86 -6.39 7.39 -1.95
N ILE A 87 -6.12 6.89 -3.15
CA ILE A 87 -5.85 7.71 -4.32
C ILE A 87 -7.14 7.84 -5.13
N THR A 88 -7.43 9.03 -5.64
CA THR A 88 -8.65 9.31 -6.41
C THR A 88 -8.33 10.16 -7.63
N ARG A 89 -8.86 9.79 -8.79
CA ARG A 89 -8.78 10.59 -10.02
C ARG A 89 -9.72 11.79 -9.92
N LYS A 90 -9.16 13.00 -9.99
CA LYS A 90 -9.89 14.27 -9.97
C LYS A 90 -10.13 14.75 -11.40
N LYS A 91 -11.29 14.42 -11.97
CA LYS A 91 -11.67 14.82 -13.36
C LYS A 91 -11.60 16.34 -13.59
N ARG A 92 -11.92 17.15 -12.58
CA ARG A 92 -11.88 18.63 -12.64
C ARG A 92 -10.47 19.22 -12.56
N GLU A 93 -9.47 18.43 -12.21
CA GLU A 93 -8.07 18.83 -12.07
C GLU A 93 -7.24 18.12 -13.13
N ASN A 94 -7.61 18.26 -14.41
CA ASN A 94 -6.90 17.65 -15.54
C ASN A 94 -6.67 16.13 -15.39
N ASN A 95 -7.62 15.41 -14.79
CA ASN A 95 -7.50 13.97 -14.53
C ASN A 95 -6.32 13.56 -13.63
N GLN A 96 -5.77 14.48 -12.83
CA GLN A 96 -4.74 14.16 -11.85
C GLN A 96 -5.25 13.19 -10.78
N TYR A 97 -4.35 12.36 -10.27
CA TYR A 97 -4.60 11.45 -9.16
C TYR A 97 -4.18 12.12 -7.87
N VAL A 98 -5.06 12.18 -6.87
CA VAL A 98 -4.81 12.88 -5.61
C VAL A 98 -5.03 11.95 -4.44
N ASN A 99 -4.12 11.98 -3.46
CA ASN A 99 -4.27 11.27 -2.20
C ASN A 99 -5.38 11.95 -1.38
N THR A 100 -6.59 11.41 -1.43
CA THR A 100 -7.77 11.97 -0.75
C THR A 100 -7.93 11.47 0.68
N LYS A 101 -7.24 10.39 1.03
CA LYS A 101 -7.13 9.85 2.38
C LYS A 101 -5.72 9.34 2.56
N CYS A 102 -5.05 9.71 3.65
CA CYS A 102 -3.72 9.22 3.96
C CYS A 102 -3.55 9.20 5.48
N ASN A 103 -3.61 8.02 6.07
CA ASN A 103 -3.19 7.76 7.43
C ASN A 103 -2.13 6.66 7.38
N LEU A 104 -0.92 6.97 7.82
CA LEU A 104 0.20 6.03 7.80
C LEU A 104 0.58 5.59 9.23
N GLU A 105 -0.21 5.98 10.23
CA GLU A 105 0.02 5.62 11.62
C GLU A 105 -0.49 4.20 11.93
N HIS A 106 0.39 3.40 12.50
CA HIS A 106 0.09 2.04 12.97
C HIS A 106 -0.26 2.06 14.45
N VAL A 107 -1.55 2.16 14.74
CA VAL A 107 -2.06 2.09 16.12
C VAL A 107 -2.28 0.61 16.49
N ASN A 108 -1.87 0.22 17.70
CA ASN A 108 -2.11 -1.12 18.29
C ASN A 108 -1.32 -2.31 17.72
N HIS A 109 -0.29 -2.08 16.88
CA HIS A 109 0.69 -3.12 16.58
C HIS A 109 2.06 -2.54 16.24
N ARG A 110 3.12 -3.22 16.66
CA ARG A 110 4.47 -2.93 16.17
C ARG A 110 4.58 -3.48 14.75
N GLN A 111 5.21 -2.73 13.83
CA GLN A 111 5.60 -3.30 12.54
C GLN A 111 6.37 -4.60 12.79
N CYS A 112 6.05 -5.66 12.05
CA CYS A 112 6.62 -6.98 12.31
C CYS A 112 8.09 -7.00 11.86
N GLU A 113 9.01 -6.55 12.72
CA GLU A 113 10.46 -6.41 12.47
C GLU A 113 11.11 -7.68 11.86
N ILE A 114 10.58 -8.85 12.19
CA ILE A 114 11.03 -10.16 11.68
C ILE A 114 10.91 -10.26 10.14
N LEU A 115 9.93 -9.58 9.55
CA LEU A 115 9.74 -9.58 8.10
C LEU A 115 10.70 -8.67 7.38
N VAL A 116 10.99 -7.52 7.99
CA VAL A 116 12.03 -6.58 7.54
C VAL A 116 13.34 -7.32 7.38
N GLN A 117 13.75 -8.04 8.44
CA GLN A 117 14.99 -8.80 8.43
C GLN A 117 14.98 -9.92 7.38
N LYS A 118 13.93 -10.74 7.29
CA LYS A 118 13.92 -11.89 6.37
C LYS A 118 13.68 -11.54 4.89
N LEU A 119 13.12 -10.37 4.57
CA LEU A 119 12.94 -9.91 3.19
C LEU A 119 14.12 -9.07 2.68
N GLN A 120 14.89 -8.42 3.57
CA GLN A 120 16.10 -7.67 3.20
C GLN A 120 17.30 -8.57 2.85
N TYR A 121 17.36 -9.80 3.36
CA TYR A 121 18.45 -10.74 3.08
C TYR A 121 18.12 -11.71 1.92
N LYS A 122 17.67 -11.17 0.78
CA LYS A 122 17.61 -11.91 -0.50
C LYS A 122 18.32 -11.14 -1.60
#